data_AF-A0A0D2W1R2-F1
#
_entry.id   AF-A0A0D2W1R2-F1
#
_cell.length_a   1.000
_cell.length_b   1.000
_cell.length_c   1.000
_cell.angle_alpha   90.00
_cell.angle_beta   90.00
_cell.angle_gamma   90.00
#
_symmetry.space_group_name_H-M   'P 1'
#
loop_
_entity.id
_entity.type
_entity.pdbx_description
1 polymer ?
#
loop_
_entity_poly.entity_id
_entity_poly.type
_entity_poly.pdbx_seq_one_letter_code
_entity_poly.pdbx_strand_id
1 'polypeptide(L)'
;MASSSPRTVEEIFKDYSARRSGLVRALTYDVDDFYSQCDPDKENLCLYGHPNEAWEVALPAEEVPPELPEPALGINFARDGMNRKDWLSLVAVHSDCWLLSVSFYFGARLNRNE
;
A
#
# COMPACT_ATOMS: atom_id res chain seq x y z
N MET A 1 19.57 7.68 -9.39
CA MET A 1 19.22 9.02 -8.90
C MET A 1 17.99 8.86 -8.04
N ALA A 2 18.03 9.23 -6.76
CA ALA A 2 16.84 9.19 -5.93
C ALA A 2 15.79 10.12 -6.56
N SER A 3 14.62 9.58 -6.88
CA SER A 3 13.49 10.40 -7.30
C SER A 3 13.18 11.39 -6.19
N SER A 4 13.10 12.68 -6.49
CA SER A 4 12.67 13.67 -5.50
C SER A 4 11.26 13.33 -5.02
N SER A 5 11.02 13.39 -3.70
CA SER A 5 9.69 13.18 -3.14
C SER A 5 8.69 14.19 -3.74
N PRO A 6 7.44 13.77 -4.04
CA PRO A 6 6.39 14.67 -4.53
C PRO A 6 6.17 15.87 -3.61
N ARG A 7 5.96 17.07 -4.16
CA ARG A 7 5.77 18.30 -3.35
C ARG A 7 4.57 19.16 -3.75
N THR A 8 4.11 19.10 -5.00
CA THR A 8 2.87 19.79 -5.41
C THR A 8 1.66 18.87 -5.32
N VAL A 9 0.46 19.46 -5.29
CA VAL A 9 -0.81 18.72 -5.30
C VAL A 9 -0.86 17.74 -6.48
N GLU A 10 -0.46 18.17 -7.67
CA GLU A 10 -0.46 17.34 -8.88
C GLU A 10 0.56 16.20 -8.81
N GLU A 11 1.75 16.47 -8.28
CA GLU A 11 2.78 15.44 -8.09
C GLU A 11 2.34 14.38 -7.07
N ILE A 12 1.75 14.83 -5.95
CA ILE A 12 1.23 13.95 -4.90
C ILE A 12 0.06 13.13 -5.44
N PHE A 13 -0.87 13.75 -6.16
CA PHE A 13 -2.00 13.05 -6.75
C PHE A 13 -1.56 12.05 -7.84
N LYS A 14 -0.51 12.37 -8.58
CA LYS A 14 0.11 11.44 -9.55
C LYS A 14 0.73 10.23 -8.83
N ASP A 15 1.47 10.44 -7.75
CA ASP A 15 2.02 9.37 -6.91
C ASP A 15 0.89 8.50 -6.32
N TYR A 16 -0.13 9.11 -5.70
CA TYR A 16 -1.33 8.43 -5.20
C TYR A 16 -1.99 7.56 -6.27
N SER A 17 -2.23 8.13 -7.46
CA SER A 17 -2.92 7.45 -8.55
C SER A 17 -2.13 6.24 -9.06
N ALA A 18 -0.80 6.36 -9.16
CA ALA A 18 0.05 5.26 -9.59
C ALA A 18 0.08 4.12 -8.56
N ARG A 19 0.28 4.43 -7.28
CA ARG A 19 0.24 3.41 -6.21
C ARG A 19 -1.12 2.72 -6.14
N ARG A 20 -2.20 3.50 -6.26
CA ARG A 20 -3.58 3.00 -6.32
C ARG A 20 -3.79 2.06 -7.51
N SER A 21 -3.24 2.38 -8.68
CA SER A 21 -3.28 1.50 -9.86
C SER A 21 -2.68 0.13 -9.54
N GLY A 22 -1.49 0.10 -8.92
CA GLY A 22 -0.84 -1.14 -8.48
C GLY A 22 -1.69 -1.95 -7.51
N LEU A 23 -2.22 -1.31 -6.46
CA LEU A 23 -3.05 -1.95 -5.45
C LEU A 23 -4.37 -2.50 -6.02
N VAL A 24 -5.03 -1.73 -6.89
CA VAL A 24 -6.24 -2.20 -7.58
C VAL A 24 -5.91 -3.44 -8.41
N ARG A 25 -4.76 -3.47 -9.09
CA ARG A 25 -4.33 -4.64 -9.88
C ARG A 25 -4.14 -5.87 -8.99
N ALA A 26 -3.43 -5.73 -7.87
CA ALA A 26 -3.24 -6.79 -6.88
C ALA A 26 -4.57 -7.37 -6.38
N LEU A 27 -5.56 -6.51 -6.10
CA LEU A 27 -6.84 -6.90 -5.53
C LEU A 27 -7.89 -7.34 -6.56
N THR A 28 -7.57 -7.28 -7.86
CA THR A 28 -8.50 -7.62 -8.94
C THR A 28 -7.88 -8.54 -9.99
N TYR A 29 -7.09 -7.99 -10.92
CA TYR A 29 -6.53 -8.75 -12.04
C TYR A 29 -5.50 -9.79 -11.60
N ASP A 30 -4.67 -9.45 -10.62
CA ASP A 30 -3.58 -10.30 -10.13
C ASP A 30 -3.95 -11.00 -8.80
N VAL A 31 -5.25 -11.09 -8.50
CA VAL A 31 -5.75 -11.51 -7.18
C VAL A 31 -5.37 -12.94 -6.77
N ASP A 32 -5.16 -13.83 -7.74
CA ASP A 32 -4.69 -15.19 -7.45
C ASP A 32 -3.19 -15.22 -7.10
N ASP A 33 -2.37 -14.40 -7.78
CA ASP A 33 -0.95 -14.25 -7.46
C ASP A 33 -0.78 -13.60 -6.08
N PHE A 34 -1.45 -12.47 -5.86
CA PHE A 34 -1.48 -11.79 -4.56
C PHE A 34 -1.91 -12.72 -3.41
N TYR A 35 -2.99 -13.49 -3.60
CA TYR A 35 -3.47 -14.44 -2.60
C TYR A 35 -2.44 -15.55 -2.30
N SER A 36 -1.74 -16.03 -3.33
CA SER A 36 -0.70 -17.06 -3.19
C SER A 36 0.54 -16.56 -2.44
N GLN A 37 0.91 -15.30 -2.62
CA GLN A 37 2.06 -14.69 -1.95
C GLN A 37 1.80 -14.42 -0.45
N CYS A 38 0.54 -14.19 -0.07
CA CYS A 38 0.11 -13.95 1.31
C CYS A 38 0.03 -15.23 2.16
N ASP A 39 1.13 -15.97 2.26
CA ASP A 39 1.22 -17.21 3.04
C ASP A 39 1.10 -16.96 4.56
N PRO A 40 0.10 -17.54 5.25
CA PRO A 40 -0.11 -17.37 6.69
C PRO A 40 1.03 -17.93 7.55
N ASP A 41 1.84 -18.86 7.02
CA ASP A 41 2.98 -19.46 7.73
C ASP A 41 4.25 -18.59 7.65
N LYS A 42 4.24 -17.52 6.84
CA LYS A 42 5.31 -16.53 6.81
C LYS A 42 5.16 -15.49 7.90
N GLU A 43 6.23 -14.73 8.15
CA GLU A 43 6.18 -13.55 9.01
C GLU A 43 5.15 -12.51 8.53
N ASN A 44 5.00 -11.42 9.30
CA ASN A 44 3.94 -10.44 9.09
C ASN A 44 4.12 -9.68 7.75
N LEU A 45 3.34 -10.03 6.74
CA LEU A 45 3.44 -9.41 5.41
C LEU A 45 2.57 -8.16 5.30
N CYS A 46 3.00 -7.24 4.43
CA CYS A 46 2.30 -6.03 4.02
C CYS A 46 2.05 -6.06 2.50
N LEU A 47 1.06 -5.30 2.03
CA LEU A 47 0.84 -5.02 0.61
C LEU A 47 1.25 -3.58 0.29
N TYR A 48 2.24 -3.41 -0.58
CA TYR A 48 2.74 -2.12 -1.03
C TYR A 48 2.24 -1.79 -2.45
N GLY A 49 1.93 -0.50 -2.66
CA GLY A 49 1.74 0.10 -3.98
C GLY A 49 2.89 1.06 -4.30
N HIS A 50 3.46 0.94 -5.50
CA HIS A 50 4.64 1.71 -5.93
C HIS A 50 4.28 2.80 -6.95
N PRO A 51 5.05 3.90 -7.03
CA PRO A 51 4.75 5.03 -7.92
C PRO A 51 4.96 4.71 -9.42
N ASN A 52 5.49 3.53 -9.73
CA ASN A 52 5.58 2.97 -11.09
C ASN A 52 4.40 2.03 -11.42
N GLU A 53 3.33 2.10 -10.62
CA GLU A 53 2.16 1.22 -10.70
C GLU A 53 2.43 -0.25 -10.41
N ALA A 54 3.60 -0.61 -9.87
CA ALA A 54 3.79 -1.96 -9.36
C ALA A 54 3.11 -2.15 -8.00
N TRP A 55 2.87 -3.40 -7.62
CA TRP A 55 2.51 -3.80 -6.28
C TRP A 55 3.49 -4.86 -5.78
N GLU A 56 3.60 -5.01 -4.47
CA GLU A 56 4.53 -5.95 -3.84
C GLU A 56 3.98 -6.47 -2.51
N VAL A 57 4.15 -7.76 -2.25
CA VAL A 57 3.95 -8.36 -0.93
C VAL A 57 5.32 -8.57 -0.29
N ALA A 58 5.59 -7.85 0.79
CA ALA A 58 6.90 -7.85 1.45
C ALA A 58 6.75 -7.73 2.98
N LEU A 59 7.85 -8.00 3.69
CA LEU A 59 7.98 -7.66 5.10
C LEU A 59 7.99 -6.12 5.28
N PRO A 60 7.58 -5.60 6.45
CA PRO A 60 7.71 -4.18 6.76
C PRO A 60 9.16 -3.70 6.65
N ALA A 61 9.37 -2.39 6.46
CA ALA A 61 10.72 -1.86 6.42
C ALA A 61 11.47 -2.13 7.74
N GLU A 62 12.75 -2.49 7.63
CA GLU A 62 13.61 -2.74 8.79
C GLU A 62 14.01 -1.45 9.53
N GLU A 63 13.94 -0.29 8.85
CA GLU A 63 14.32 1.01 9.43
C GLU A 63 13.29 1.50 10.45
N VAL A 64 13.79 2.01 11.60
CA VAL A 64 12.95 2.53 12.68
C VAL A 64 13.42 3.93 13.07
N PRO A 65 12.68 5.02 12.73
CA PRO A 65 11.41 5.04 12.00
C PRO A 65 11.59 4.93 10.48
N PRO A 66 10.63 4.32 9.75
CA PRO A 66 10.65 4.27 8.29
C PRO A 66 10.41 5.65 7.67
N GLU A 67 10.88 5.85 6.43
CA GLU A 67 10.71 7.12 5.70
C GLU A 67 9.23 7.43 5.40
N LEU A 68 8.46 6.43 4.95
CA LEU A 68 7.03 6.56 4.65
C LEU A 68 6.18 5.85 5.71
N PRO A 69 4.90 6.24 5.86
CA PRO A 69 3.94 5.46 6.64
C PRO A 69 3.92 4.00 6.17
N GLU A 70 3.89 3.07 7.11
CA GLU A 70 3.82 1.63 6.81
C GLU A 70 2.38 1.19 6.50
N PRO A 71 2.17 0.26 5.56
CA PRO A 71 0.88 -0.40 5.35
C PRO A 71 0.46 -1.25 6.55
N ALA A 72 -0.75 -1.82 6.47
CA ALA A 72 -1.21 -2.77 7.49
C ALA A 72 -0.33 -4.02 7.52
N LEU A 73 0.15 -4.34 8.72
CA LEU A 73 1.04 -5.45 9.01
C LEU A 73 0.26 -6.74 9.25
N GLY A 74 0.72 -7.86 8.69
CA GLY A 74 0.19 -9.19 8.95
C GLY A 74 -1.11 -9.51 8.20
N ILE A 75 -1.29 -8.94 7.00
CA ILE A 75 -2.50 -9.20 6.19
C ILE A 75 -2.68 -10.68 5.86
N ASN A 76 -1.59 -11.44 5.82
CA ASN A 76 -1.55 -12.87 5.54
C ASN A 76 -2.22 -13.72 6.64
N PHE A 77 -2.21 -13.28 7.91
CA PHE A 77 -2.74 -14.10 9.02
C PHE A 77 -4.25 -14.28 8.98
N ALA A 78 -4.96 -13.26 8.51
CA ALA A 78 -6.41 -13.29 8.38
C ALA A 78 -6.89 -14.05 7.14
N ARG A 79 -6.01 -14.41 6.20
CA ARG A 79 -6.37 -14.91 4.86
C ARG A 79 -7.26 -16.15 4.91
N ASP A 80 -6.91 -17.12 5.74
CA ASP A 80 -7.60 -18.42 5.81
C ASP A 80 -8.68 -18.46 6.90
N GLY A 81 -8.75 -17.40 7.73
CA GLY A 81 -9.72 -17.27 8.82
C GLY A 81 -11.06 -16.66 8.44
N MET A 82 -11.25 -16.23 7.18
CA MET A 82 -12.49 -15.58 6.71
C MET A 82 -12.77 -15.85 5.23
N ASN A 83 -13.94 -15.43 4.74
CA ASN A 83 -14.26 -15.53 3.33
C ASN A 83 -13.25 -14.72 2.50
N ARG A 84 -12.80 -15.27 1.37
CA ARG A 84 -11.83 -14.62 0.47
C ARG A 84 -12.23 -13.19 0.10
N LYS A 85 -13.52 -12.92 -0.15
CA LYS A 85 -14.01 -11.57 -0.47
C LYS A 85 -13.94 -10.62 0.73
N ASP A 86 -14.21 -11.11 1.93
CA ASP A 86 -14.16 -10.31 3.15
C ASP A 86 -12.70 -9.97 3.49
N TRP A 87 -11.79 -10.93 3.31
CA TRP A 87 -10.34 -10.68 3.42
C TRP A 87 -9.86 -9.64 2.42
N LEU A 88 -10.23 -9.76 1.14
CA LEU A 88 -9.89 -8.75 0.13
C LEU A 88 -10.46 -7.36 0.48
N SER A 89 -11.66 -7.32 1.06
CA SER A 89 -12.30 -6.06 1.49
C SER A 89 -11.57 -5.44 2.68
N LEU A 90 -11.11 -6.26 3.62
CA LEU A 90 -10.27 -5.83 4.74
C LEU A 90 -8.95 -5.23 4.23
N VAL A 91 -8.24 -5.94 3.34
CA VAL A 91 -7.00 -5.45 2.74
C VAL A 91 -7.25 -4.13 1.99
N ALA A 92 -8.32 -4.04 1.20
CA ALA A 92 -8.66 -2.82 0.46
C ALA A 92 -8.84 -1.60 1.38
N VAL A 93 -9.59 -1.74 2.48
CA VAL A 93 -9.80 -0.64 3.44
C VAL A 93 -8.47 -0.18 4.03
N HIS A 94 -7.60 -1.11 4.43
CA HIS A 94 -6.28 -0.77 4.96
C HIS A 94 -5.38 -0.12 3.91
N SER A 95 -5.42 -0.59 2.67
CA SER A 95 -4.69 0.00 1.54
C SER A 95 -5.17 1.43 1.22
N ASP A 96 -6.48 1.70 1.27
CA ASP A 96 -7.03 3.06 1.08
C ASP A 96 -6.56 4.01 2.19
N CYS A 97 -6.59 3.56 3.45
CA CYS A 97 -6.04 4.33 4.58
C CYS A 97 -4.55 4.63 4.40
N TRP A 98 -3.78 3.63 3.95
CA TRP A 98 -2.35 3.78 3.72
C TRP A 98 -2.05 4.78 2.61
N LEU A 99 -2.75 4.70 1.47
CA LEU A 99 -2.61 5.66 0.36
C LEU A 99 -2.87 7.09 0.81
N LEU A 100 -3.90 7.30 1.63
CA LEU A 100 -4.20 8.62 2.19
C LEU A 100 -3.07 9.10 3.11
N SER A 101 -2.57 8.21 3.99
CA SER A 101 -1.45 8.53 4.89
C SER A 101 -0.19 8.93 4.13
N VAL A 102 0.20 8.18 3.10
CA VAL A 102 1.37 8.50 2.25
C VAL A 102 1.18 9.83 1.52
N SER A 103 -0.02 10.09 0.97
CA SER A 103 -0.30 11.34 0.25
C SER A 103 -0.16 12.56 1.16
N PHE A 104 -0.71 12.49 2.37
CA PHE A 104 -0.62 13.58 3.35
C PHE A 104 0.74 13.67 4.04
N TYR A 105 1.51 12.58 4.07
CA TYR A 105 2.92 12.64 4.47
C TYR A 105 3.72 13.51 3.49
N PHE A 106 3.59 13.28 2.19
CA PHE A 106 4.21 14.15 1.19
C PHE A 106 3.63 15.57 1.21
N GLY A 107 2.32 15.67 1.46
CA GLY A 107 1.59 16.92 1.59
C GLY A 107 1.80 17.68 2.90
N ALA A 108 2.72 17.25 3.79
CA ALA A 108 2.86 17.83 5.13
C ALA A 108 3.19 19.34 5.15
N ARG A 109 3.67 19.89 4.04
CA ARG A 109 3.99 21.33 3.88
C ARG A 109 2.97 22.11 3.06
N LEU A 110 1.93 21.45 2.55
CA LEU A 110 0.84 22.11 1.85
C LEU A 110 0.05 23.00 2.82
N ASN A 111 -0.48 24.10 2.31
CA ASN A 111 -1.39 24.94 3.08
C ASN A 111 -2.82 24.40 3.03
N ARG A 112 -3.75 25.01 3.78
CA ARG A 112 -5.14 24.55 3.87
C ARG A 112 -5.88 24.43 2.52
N ASN A 113 -5.50 25.21 1.51
CA ASN A 113 -6.17 25.29 0.22
C ASN A 113 -5.50 24.43 -0.87
N GLU A 114 -4.44 23.71 -0.52
CA GLU A 114 -3.71 22.76 -1.36
C GLU A 114 -4.01 21.32 -0.91
#